data_AF-A0A916ZCJ3-F1
#
_entry.id   AF-A0A916ZCJ3-F1
#
_cell.length_a   1.000
_cell.length_b   1.000
_cell.length_c   1.000
_cell.angle_alpha   90.00
_cell.angle_beta   90.00
_cell.angle_gamma   90.00
#
_symmetry.space_group_name_H-M   'P 1'
#
loop_
_entity.id
_entity.type
_entity.pdbx_description
1 polymer ?
#
loop_
_entity_poly.entity_id
_entity_poly.type
_entity_poly.pdbx_seq_one_letter_code
_entity_poly.pdbx_strand_id
1 'polypeptide(L)' 'MRHKSFLEQVEWLNPKIQGWRNYYYTAYSQLKLAKLDGYILQRLTRWYARKRQRARWMGSFQEVKHMAKHYGLETLL' A
#
# COMPACT_ATOMS: atom_id res chain seq x y z
N MET A 1 -3.43 14.37 7.51
CA MET A 1 -3.56 13.19 6.59
C MET A 1 -4.89 13.07 5.84
N ARG A 2 -6.02 13.70 6.25
CA ARG A 2 -7.32 13.55 5.55
C ARG A 2 -7.41 14.29 4.20
N HIS A 3 -6.57 15.30 3.98
CA HIS A 3 -6.61 16.13 2.77
C HIS A 3 -5.91 15.51 1.56
N LYS A 4 -5.00 14.54 1.77
CA LYS A 4 -4.26 13.93 0.66
C LYS A 4 -5.14 13.04 -0.19
N SER A 5 -5.08 13.18 -1.51
CA SER A 5 -5.72 12.29 -2.48
C SER A 5 -5.16 10.87 -2.40
N PHE A 6 -5.81 9.91 -3.06
CA PHE A 6 -5.28 8.54 -3.11
C PHE A 6 -3.96 8.49 -3.89
N LEU A 7 -3.89 9.21 -5.02
CA LEU A 7 -2.69 9.33 -5.84
C LEU A 7 -1.52 9.93 -5.05
N GLU A 8 -1.74 11.06 -4.36
CA GLU A 8 -0.69 11.69 -3.52
C GLU A 8 -0.20 10.75 -2.41
N GLN A 9 -1.06 9.84 -1.93
CA GLN A 9 -0.69 8.85 -0.94
C GLN A 9 0.19 7.75 -1.54
N VAL A 10 -0.08 7.33 -2.78
CA VAL A 10 0.74 6.37 -3.55
C VAL A 10 2.09 6.99 -3.90
N GLU A 11 2.11 8.20 -4.48
CA GLU A 11 3.34 8.92 -4.83
C GLU A 11 4.26 9.14 -3.63
N TRP A 12 3.69 9.36 -2.45
CA TRP A 12 4.47 9.49 -1.22
C TRP A 12 5.01 8.15 -0.69
N LEU A 13 4.32 7.04 -0.96
CA LEU A 13 4.72 5.70 -0.52
C LEU A 13 5.79 5.08 -1.42
N ASN A 14 5.65 5.20 -2.75
CA ASN A 14 6.53 4.57 -3.73
C ASN A 14 8.04 4.77 -3.45
N PRO A 15 8.58 5.99 -3.26
CA PRO A 15 10.02 6.15 -3.01
C PRO A 15 10.50 5.44 -1.73
N LYS A 16 9.62 5.23 -0.75
CA LYS A 16 9.94 4.47 0.47
C LYS A 16 9.93 2.97 0.20
N ILE A 17 8.95 2.50 -0.56
CA ILE A 17 8.84 1.10 -0.99
C ILE A 17 10.06 0.75 -1.85
N GLN A 18 10.39 1.55 -2.85
CA GLN A 18 11.59 1.37 -3.66
C GLN A 18 12.87 1.36 -2.82
N GLY A 19 12.99 2.28 -1.85
CA GLY A 19 14.15 2.32 -0.95
C GLY A 19 14.29 1.04 -0.12
N TRP A 20 13.19 0.53 0.43
CA TRP A 20 13.17 -0.73 1.17
C TRP A 20 13.45 -1.93 0.28
N ARG A 21 12.88 -1.96 -0.92
CA ARG A 21 13.17 -2.99 -1.92
C ARG A 21 14.66 -3.02 -2.22
N ASN A 22 15.24 -1.88 -2.59
CA ASN A 22 16.66 -1.79 -2.92
C ASN A 22 17.58 -2.26 -1.77
N TYR A 23 17.22 -1.94 -0.52
CA TYR A 23 18.04 -2.27 0.64
C TYR A 23 17.86 -3.70 1.15
N TYR A 24 16.64 -4.23 1.15
CA TYR A 24 16.31 -5.52 1.77
C TYR A 24 16.12 -6.67 0.76
N TYR A 25 16.21 -6.41 -0.54
CA TYR A 25 16.10 -7.46 -1.56
C TYR A 25 17.36 -8.34 -1.57
N THR A 26 17.20 -9.59 -1.12
CA THR A 26 18.23 -10.63 -1.06
C THR A 26 17.62 -11.96 -1.49
N ALA A 27 18.44 -12.98 -1.76
CA ALA A 27 17.98 -14.27 -2.27
C ALA A 27 16.87 -14.93 -1.43
N TYR A 28 16.80 -14.64 -0.13
CA TYR A 28 15.86 -15.28 0.81
C TYR A 28 14.83 -14.31 1.41
N SER A 29 14.81 -13.03 1.02
CA SER A 29 13.89 -12.05 1.61
C SER A 29 12.49 -12.06 1.00
N GLN A 30 12.29 -12.76 -0.11
CA GLN A 30 11.07 -12.68 -0.92
C GLN A 30 9.78 -12.92 -0.12
N LEU A 31 9.73 -13.98 0.70
CA LEU A 31 8.55 -14.29 1.52
C LEU A 31 8.25 -13.20 2.56
N LYS A 32 9.29 -12.55 3.11
CA LYS A 32 9.13 -11.45 4.06
C LYS A 32 8.65 -10.19 3.35
N LEU A 33 9.18 -9.91 2.17
CA LEU A 33 8.78 -8.77 1.33
C LEU A 33 7.32 -8.91 0.85
N ALA A 34 6.88 -10.10 0.42
CA ALA A 34 5.46 -10.37 0.11
C ALA A 34 4.52 -10.05 1.27
N LYS A 35 4.90 -10.45 2.49
CA LYS A 35 4.10 -10.16 3.70
C LYS A 35 4.01 -8.67 3.96
N LEU A 36 5.09 -7.93 3.71
CA LEU A 36 5.11 -6.47 3.84
C LEU A 36 4.25 -5.80 2.77
N ASP A 37 4.24 -6.28 1.52
CA ASP A 37 3.33 -5.79 0.48
C ASP A 37 1.86 -5.93 0.90
N GLY A 38 1.49 -7.11 1.40
CA GLY A 38 0.15 -7.35 1.95
C GLY A 38 -0.18 -6.43 3.13
N TYR A 39 0.79 -6.16 3.99
CA TYR A 39 0.63 -5.24 5.12
C TYR A 39 0.45 -3.78 4.67
N ILE A 40 1.23 -3.31 3.69
CA ILE A 40 1.11 -1.97 3.10
C ILE A 40 -0.30 -1.79 2.53
N LEU A 41 -0.77 -2.75 1.73
CA LEU A 41 -2.12 -2.71 1.16
C LEU A 41 -3.22 -2.70 2.25
N GLN A 42 -3.05 -3.49 3.31
CA GLN A 42 -3.96 -3.48 4.45
C GLN A 42 -4.01 -2.11 5.13
N ARG A 43 -2.84 -1.49 5.37
CA ARG A 43 -2.74 -0.16 6.00
C ARG A 43 -3.35 0.92 5.11
N LEU A 44 -3.11 0.86 3.80
CA LEU A 44 -3.71 1.76 2.82
C LEU A 44 -5.24 1.62 2.82
N THR A 45 -5.75 0.40 2.89
CA THR A 45 -7.20 0.12 2.96
C THR A 45 -7.83 0.71 4.22
N ARG A 46 -7.19 0.52 5.38
CA ARG A 46 -7.67 1.11 6.66
C ARG A 46 -7.69 2.64 6.61
N TRP A 47 -6.65 3.26 6.07
CA TRP A 47 -6.59 4.71 5.89
C TRP A 47 -7.72 5.21 4.98
N TYR A 48 -7.92 4.52 3.85
CA TYR A 48 -8.95 4.87 2.87
C TYR A 48 -10.37 4.75 3.44
N ALA A 49 -10.67 3.63 4.12
CA ALA A 49 -11.95 3.44 4.79
C ALA A 49 -12.22 4.52 5.83
N ARG A 50 -11.21 4.88 6.63
CA ARG A 50 -11.32 5.97 7.63
C ARG A 50 -11.51 7.34 6.99
N LYS A 51 -10.89 7.61 5.82
CA LYS A 51 -11.10 8.84 5.05
C LYS A 51 -12.56 8.96 4.58
N ARG A 52 -13.17 7.85 4.19
CA ARG A 52 -14.59 7.76 3.78
C ARG A 52 -15.56 7.47 4.92
N GLN A 53 -15.11 7.56 6.18
CA GLN A 53 -15.93 7.31 7.37
C GLN A 53 -16.61 5.93 7.40
N ARG A 54 -16.01 4.91 6.78
CA ARG A 54 -16.53 3.54 6.77
C ARG A 54 -16.07 2.79 8.03
N ALA A 55 -17.02 2.20 8.76
CA ALA A 55 -16.74 1.41 9.96
C ALA A 55 -16.01 0.08 9.64
N ARG A 56 -16.42 -0.61 8.57
CA ARG A 56 -15.83 -1.89 8.14
C ARG A 56 -14.81 -1.66 7.03
N TRP A 57 -13.52 -1.65 7.38
CA TRP A 57 -12.45 -1.38 6.41
C TRP A 57 -12.29 -2.48 5.35
N MET A 58 -12.54 -3.74 5.70
CA MET A 58 -12.43 -4.90 4.79
C MET A 58 -13.33 -4.75 3.54
N GLY A 59 -14.48 -4.10 3.68
CA GLY A 59 -15.37 -3.85 2.53
C GLY A 59 -14.76 -2.94 1.46
N SER A 60 -13.70 -2.19 1.78
CA SER A 60 -12.96 -1.36 0.82
C SER A 60 -11.72 -2.05 0.25
N PHE A 61 -11.41 -3.30 0.65
CA PHE A 61 -10.14 -3.94 0.27
C PHE A 61 -10.01 -4.18 -1.24
N GLN A 62 -11.04 -4.71 -1.89
CA GLN A 62 -10.99 -4.97 -3.34
C GLN A 62 -10.92 -3.66 -4.14
N GLU A 63 -11.69 -2.65 -3.75
CA GLU A 63 -11.64 -1.30 -4.31
C GLU A 63 -10.22 -0.72 -4.20
N VAL A 64 -9.63 -0.76 -3.00
CA VAL A 64 -8.29 -0.22 -2.75
C VAL A 64 -7.21 -1.01 -3.48
N LYS A 65 -7.33 -2.34 -3.59
CA LYS A 65 -6.41 -3.18 -4.37
C LYS A 65 -6.43 -2.79 -5.85
N HIS A 66 -7.62 -2.61 -6.42
CA HIS A 66 -7.77 -2.17 -7.80
C HIS A 66 -7.20 -0.75 -8.00
N MET A 67 -7.54 0.18 -7.11
CA MET A 67 -7.01 1.55 -7.14
C MET A 67 -5.48 1.56 -6.99
N ALA A 68 -4.91 0.83 -6.04
CA ALA A 68 -3.47 0.75 -5.83
C ALA A 68 -2.74 0.30 -7.10
N LYS A 69 -3.28 -0.71 -7.80
CA LYS A 69 -2.75 -1.15 -9.10
C LYS A 69 -2.90 -0.05 -10.15
N HIS A 70 -4.07 0.56 -10.27
CA HIS A 70 -4.35 1.61 -11.25
C HIS A 70 -3.44 2.84 -11.07
N TYR A 71 -3.19 3.25 -9.84
CA TYR A 71 -2.35 4.40 -9.50
C TYR A 71 -0.85 4.04 -9.39
N GLY A 72 -0.46 2.80 -9.69
CA GLY A 72 0.95 2.40 -9.74
C GLY A 72 1.64 2.30 -8.39
N LEU A 73 0.97 1.77 -7.36
CA LEU A 73 1.63 1.44 -6.10
C LEU A 73 2.70 0.37 -6.33
N GLU A 74 3.94 0.70 -5.98
CA GLU A 74 5.06 -0.21 -6.08
C GLU A 74 4.97 -1.37 -5.08
N THR A 75 5.65 -2.46 -5.40
CA THR A 75 5.78 -3.64 -4.55
C THR A 75 7.23 -3.88 -4.17
N LEU A 76 7.45 -4.53 -3.03
CA LEU A 76 8.76 -4.94 -2.57
C LEU A 76 9.29 -6.16 -3.33
N LEU A 77 8.41 -6.90 -4.02
CA LEU A 77 8.74 -7.97 -4.94
C LEU A 77 8.71 -7.49 -6.39
#